data_AF-A0A1I7HGJ8-F1
#
_entry.id   AF-A0A1I7HGJ8-F1
#
_cell.length_a   1.000
_cell.length_b   1.000
_cell.length_c   1.000
_cell.angle_alpha   90.00
_cell.angle_beta   90.00
_cell.angle_gamma   90.00
#
_symmetry.space_group_name_H-M   'P 1'
#
loop_
_entity.id
_entity.type
_entity.pdbx_description
1 polymer ?
#
loop_
_entity_poly.entity_id
_entity_poly.type
_entity_poly.pdbx_seq_one_letter_code
_entity_poly.pdbx_strand_id
1 'polypeptide(L)'
;MSRKRIYFLCTGNSCRSQMAEGWARHLGGDRVEVHSAGVEAHGLNPRAVEVMREVGIDISRHQSKVIDPELLRQADYVITLCGDANDRCPVTPPHVKRLHWGFPDPARATGTEAEVLDKFREVRDAIGDRVRAFLQDELGRGKVVNPTVHFAVKDDLPSILAIYNQGIEDRIATLEQDPKDTAYIEDWFHKHTGRYRVFVAEHGHEVIGWADLHPYSHRCAYAGVGELSIYIHRAWRVDRAWDKHSSAN
;
A
#
# COMPACT_ATOMS: atom_id res chain seq x y z
N MET A 1 1.54 -3.24 20.63
CA MET A 1 0.86 -2.04 20.06
C MET A 1 -0.64 -2.27 20.15
N SER A 2 -1.44 -1.24 20.41
CA SER A 2 -2.90 -1.38 20.40
C SER A 2 -3.38 -1.64 18.97
N ARG A 3 -4.31 -2.57 18.83
CA ARG A 3 -4.93 -2.96 17.56
C ARG A 3 -5.72 -1.77 17.01
N LYS A 4 -5.53 -1.42 15.74
CA LYS A 4 -6.25 -0.30 15.10
C LYS A 4 -7.66 -0.71 14.74
N ARG A 5 -8.66 0.02 15.22
CA ARG A 5 -10.06 -0.30 14.95
C ARG A 5 -10.57 0.40 13.68
N ILE A 6 -10.98 -0.40 12.70
CA ILE A 6 -11.43 0.07 11.39
C ILE A 6 -12.89 -0.35 11.20
N TYR A 7 -13.73 0.61 10.83
CA TYR A 7 -15.16 0.39 10.64
C TYR A 7 -15.61 0.76 9.23
N PHE A 8 -15.98 -0.25 8.42
CA PHE A 8 -16.43 -0.08 7.04
C PHE A 8 -17.94 0.08 6.95
N LEU A 9 -18.40 1.19 6.38
CA LEU A 9 -19.82 1.53 6.29
C LEU A 9 -20.31 1.57 4.84
N CYS A 10 -21.47 0.97 4.56
CA CYS A 10 -22.19 1.15 3.29
C CYS A 10 -23.69 1.32 3.54
N THR A 11 -24.54 1.27 2.51
CA THR A 11 -25.99 1.41 2.70
C THR A 11 -26.59 0.20 3.42
N GLY A 12 -26.45 -1.01 2.88
CA GLY A 12 -27.18 -2.20 3.37
C GLY A 12 -26.33 -3.29 4.05
N ASN A 13 -25.02 -3.07 4.24
CA ASN A 13 -24.05 -4.06 4.73
C ASN A 13 -24.16 -5.44 4.08
N SER A 14 -24.28 -5.45 2.75
CA SER A 14 -24.56 -6.65 1.95
C SER A 14 -23.40 -7.08 1.06
N CYS A 15 -22.77 -6.13 0.34
CA CYS A 15 -21.69 -6.42 -0.63
C CYS A 15 -20.37 -5.72 -0.24
N ARG A 16 -20.23 -4.42 -0.56
CA ARG A 16 -18.97 -3.66 -0.46
C ARG A 16 -18.31 -3.70 0.91
N SER A 17 -19.05 -3.40 1.97
CA SER A 17 -18.48 -3.38 3.33
C SER A 17 -18.16 -4.77 3.87
N GLN A 18 -18.85 -5.81 3.40
CA GLN A 18 -18.53 -7.20 3.72
C GLN A 18 -17.22 -7.65 3.06
N MET A 19 -17.03 -7.32 1.78
CA MET A 19 -15.77 -7.57 1.06
C MET A 19 -14.62 -6.77 1.68
N ALA A 20 -14.83 -5.50 2.04
CA ALA A 20 -13.82 -4.67 2.70
C ALA A 20 -13.41 -5.22 4.08
N GLU A 21 -14.38 -5.72 4.87
CA GLU A 21 -14.09 -6.40 6.14
C GLU A 21 -13.26 -7.66 5.91
N GLY A 22 -13.64 -8.49 4.94
CA GLY A 22 -12.92 -9.71 4.58
C GLY A 22 -11.46 -9.42 4.19
N TRP A 23 -11.25 -8.48 3.27
CA TRP A 23 -9.91 -8.03 2.89
C TRP A 23 -9.12 -7.52 4.09
N ALA A 24 -9.65 -6.57 4.85
CA ALA A 24 -8.88 -5.94 5.92
C ALA A 24 -8.51 -6.91 7.06
N ARG A 25 -9.39 -7.87 7.39
CA ARG A 25 -9.08 -8.97 8.32
C ARG A 25 -7.95 -9.84 7.78
N HIS A 26 -8.04 -10.24 6.51
CA HIS A 26 -7.05 -11.09 5.87
C HIS A 26 -5.67 -10.41 5.79
N LEU A 27 -5.60 -9.12 5.43
CA LEU A 27 -4.30 -8.44 5.22
C LEU A 27 -3.69 -7.88 6.51
N GLY A 28 -4.54 -7.38 7.40
CA GLY A 28 -4.10 -6.71 8.62
C GLY A 28 -3.84 -7.67 9.78
N GLY A 29 -4.48 -8.84 9.80
CA GLY A 29 -4.33 -9.85 10.85
C GLY A 29 -4.58 -9.29 12.25
N ASP A 30 -3.70 -9.63 13.19
CA ASP A 30 -3.81 -9.19 14.60
C ASP A 30 -3.54 -7.70 14.82
N ARG A 31 -3.12 -6.97 13.78
CA ARG A 31 -2.84 -5.52 13.86
C ARG A 31 -4.11 -4.67 13.77
N VAL A 32 -5.22 -5.21 13.27
CA VAL A 32 -6.46 -4.44 13.03
C VAL A 32 -7.72 -5.10 13.50
N GLU A 33 -8.55 -4.38 14.23
CA GLU A 33 -9.86 -4.82 14.69
C GLU A 33 -10.88 -4.29 13.69
N VAL A 34 -11.37 -5.16 12.81
CA VAL A 34 -12.20 -4.75 11.68
C VAL A 34 -13.65 -5.08 11.95
N HIS A 35 -14.53 -4.17 11.60
CA HIS A 35 -15.97 -4.36 11.60
C HIS A 35 -16.58 -3.76 10.34
N SER A 36 -17.76 -4.23 9.95
CA SER A 36 -18.60 -3.60 8.94
C SER A 36 -20.03 -3.44 9.40
N ALA A 37 -20.69 -2.41 8.89
CA ALA A 37 -22.10 -2.15 9.12
C ALA A 37 -22.70 -1.35 7.96
N GLY A 38 -24.00 -1.12 8.04
CA GLY A 38 -24.77 -0.35 7.08
C GLY A 38 -25.71 0.61 7.77
N VAL A 39 -26.16 1.62 7.04
CA VAL A 39 -27.28 2.45 7.48
C VAL A 39 -28.51 1.57 7.73
N GLU A 40 -28.65 0.52 6.91
CA GLU A 40 -29.62 -0.56 7.01
C GLU A 40 -28.89 -1.92 6.94
N ALA A 41 -29.58 -3.00 7.30
CA ALA A 41 -29.08 -4.36 7.16
C ALA A 41 -29.95 -5.14 6.17
N HIS A 42 -29.38 -5.53 5.03
CA HIS A 42 -30.09 -6.23 3.94
C HIS A 42 -29.66 -7.70 3.78
N GLY A 43 -28.88 -8.22 4.74
CA GLY A 43 -28.33 -9.57 4.67
C GLY A 43 -27.06 -9.65 3.82
N LEU A 44 -26.25 -10.69 4.07
CA LEU A 44 -25.01 -10.93 3.34
C LEU A 44 -25.32 -11.41 1.91
N ASN A 45 -24.77 -10.74 0.90
CA ASN A 45 -25.02 -11.11 -0.48
C ASN A 45 -24.28 -12.42 -0.84
N PRO A 46 -24.96 -13.48 -1.32
CA PRO A 46 -24.32 -14.74 -1.69
C PRO A 46 -23.21 -14.57 -2.75
N ARG A 47 -23.39 -13.66 -3.71
CA ARG A 47 -22.38 -13.38 -4.75
C ARG A 47 -21.12 -12.75 -4.16
N ALA A 48 -21.26 -11.93 -3.11
CA ALA A 48 -20.09 -11.40 -2.40
C ALA A 48 -19.32 -12.52 -1.69
N VAL A 49 -20.02 -13.51 -1.11
CA VAL A 49 -19.39 -14.70 -0.52
C VAL A 49 -18.66 -15.51 -1.59
N GLU A 50 -19.29 -15.72 -2.73
CA GLU A 50 -18.74 -16.45 -3.87
C GLU A 50 -17.43 -15.83 -4.37
N VAL A 51 -17.44 -14.54 -4.75
CA VAL A 51 -16.24 -13.89 -5.31
C VAL A 51 -15.12 -13.73 -4.28
N MET A 52 -15.42 -13.62 -2.98
CA MET A 52 -14.36 -13.57 -1.96
C MET A 52 -13.71 -14.94 -1.76
N ARG A 53 -14.46 -16.04 -1.89
CA ARG A 53 -13.91 -17.40 -1.83
C ARG A 53 -12.96 -17.70 -2.99
N GLU A 54 -13.21 -17.13 -4.17
CA GLU A 54 -12.29 -17.24 -5.33
C GLU A 54 -10.88 -16.76 -5.01
N VAL A 55 -10.74 -15.76 -4.11
CA VAL A 55 -9.44 -15.22 -3.67
C VAL A 55 -9.00 -15.78 -2.31
N GLY A 56 -9.59 -16.88 -1.86
CA GLY A 56 -9.22 -17.57 -0.61
C GLY A 56 -9.73 -16.91 0.68
N ILE A 57 -10.69 -15.98 0.61
CA ILE A 57 -11.24 -15.27 1.77
C ILE A 57 -12.69 -15.71 2.01
N ASP A 58 -12.93 -16.47 3.08
CA ASP A 58 -14.29 -16.88 3.44
C ASP A 58 -14.98 -15.84 4.34
N ILE A 59 -15.97 -15.14 3.77
CA ILE A 59 -16.83 -14.20 4.52
C ILE A 59 -18.20 -14.81 4.89
N SER A 60 -18.42 -16.11 4.65
CA SER A 60 -19.75 -16.74 4.81
C SER A 60 -20.34 -16.69 6.22
N ARG A 61 -19.48 -16.49 7.23
CA ARG A 61 -19.87 -16.36 8.64
C ARG A 61 -20.11 -14.92 9.07
N HIS A 62 -19.88 -13.95 8.18
CA HIS A 62 -20.19 -12.56 8.48
C HIS A 62 -21.70 -12.36 8.64
N GLN A 63 -22.04 -11.30 9.35
CA GLN A 63 -23.44 -10.91 9.55
C GLN A 63 -23.65 -9.49 9.02
N SER A 64 -24.81 -9.27 8.42
CA SER A 64 -25.26 -7.94 8.05
C SER A 64 -25.79 -7.21 9.28
N LYS A 65 -25.23 -6.05 9.59
CA LYS A 65 -25.46 -5.28 10.82
C LYS A 65 -25.76 -3.83 10.49
N VAL A 66 -26.58 -3.21 11.33
CA VAL A 66 -26.76 -1.75 11.33
C VAL A 66 -25.62 -1.06 12.08
N ILE A 67 -25.38 0.22 11.79
CA ILE A 67 -24.34 1.01 12.45
C ILE A 67 -24.56 1.01 13.98
N ASP A 68 -23.62 0.43 14.70
CA ASP A 68 -23.48 0.57 16.14
C ASP A 68 -22.83 1.93 16.52
N PRO A 69 -23.54 2.82 17.25
CA PRO A 69 -23.01 4.11 17.68
C PRO A 69 -21.83 4.02 18.66
N GLU A 70 -21.78 3.00 19.50
CA GLU A 70 -20.66 2.81 20.44
C GLU A 70 -19.40 2.41 19.67
N LEU A 71 -19.53 1.47 18.75
CA LEU A 71 -18.42 1.07 17.89
C LEU A 71 -17.93 2.23 17.01
N LEU A 72 -18.86 3.06 16.53
CA LEU A 72 -18.55 4.28 15.78
C LEU A 72 -17.73 5.28 16.61
N ARG A 73 -18.05 5.44 17.90
CA ARG A 73 -17.31 6.33 18.82
C ARG A 73 -15.92 5.83 19.17
N GLN A 74 -15.71 4.52 19.16
CA GLN A 74 -14.44 3.91 19.56
C GLN A 74 -13.52 3.55 18.38
N ALA A 75 -13.94 3.82 17.14
CA ALA A 75 -13.15 3.50 15.95
C ALA A 75 -11.96 4.46 15.79
N ASP A 76 -10.79 3.94 15.38
CA ASP A 76 -9.71 4.81 14.89
C ASP A 76 -10.05 5.35 13.50
N TYR A 77 -10.67 4.51 12.65
CA TYR A 77 -11.04 4.84 11.28
C TYR A 77 -12.49 4.44 10.99
N VAL A 78 -13.24 5.35 10.39
CA VAL A 78 -14.56 5.09 9.80
C VAL A 78 -14.48 5.34 8.31
N ILE A 79 -14.78 4.31 7.51
CA ILE A 79 -14.55 4.31 6.07
C ILE A 79 -15.88 4.06 5.35
N THR A 80 -16.41 5.07 4.69
CA THR A 80 -17.68 4.97 3.94
C THR A 80 -17.42 4.53 2.50
N LEU A 81 -18.20 3.55 2.01
CA LEU A 81 -17.97 2.88 0.72
C LEU A 81 -18.98 3.25 -0.38
N CYS A 82 -19.96 4.09 -0.04
CA CYS A 82 -20.96 4.62 -0.97
C CYS A 82 -21.36 6.05 -0.55
N GLY A 83 -21.85 6.84 -1.51
CA GLY A 83 -22.29 8.22 -1.25
C GLY A 83 -23.40 8.29 -0.20
N ASP A 84 -24.39 7.40 -0.28
CA ASP A 84 -25.49 7.35 0.70
C ASP A 84 -25.00 7.09 2.13
N ALA A 85 -24.04 6.19 2.34
CA ALA A 85 -23.42 6.01 3.65
C ALA A 85 -22.58 7.21 4.06
N ASN A 86 -21.96 7.92 3.11
CA ASN A 86 -21.20 9.14 3.42
C ASN A 86 -22.12 10.25 3.95
N ASP A 87 -23.30 10.40 3.35
CA ASP A 87 -24.26 11.45 3.65
C ASP A 87 -25.07 11.14 4.92
N ARG A 88 -25.42 9.86 5.14
CA ARG A 88 -26.25 9.42 6.28
C ARG A 88 -25.46 8.93 7.49
N CYS A 89 -24.12 8.86 7.40
CA CYS A 89 -23.29 8.45 8.53
C CYS A 89 -23.45 9.43 9.71
N PRO A 90 -23.71 8.94 10.94
CA PRO A 90 -23.73 9.78 12.12
C PRO A 90 -22.41 10.54 12.32
N VAL A 91 -22.48 11.66 13.03
CA VAL A 91 -21.31 12.44 13.42
C VAL A 91 -20.43 11.60 14.35
N THR A 92 -19.13 11.59 14.08
CA THR A 92 -18.13 10.88 14.89
C THR A 92 -17.36 11.86 15.78
N PRO A 93 -16.81 11.41 16.92
CA PRO A 93 -15.90 12.22 17.72
C PRO A 93 -14.67 12.71 16.93
N PRO A 94 -13.99 13.81 17.36
CA PRO A 94 -12.87 14.40 16.62
C PRO A 94 -11.64 13.49 16.43
N HIS A 95 -11.46 12.51 17.30
CA HIS A 95 -10.33 11.58 17.22
C HIS A 95 -10.52 10.49 16.14
N VAL A 96 -11.77 10.29 15.68
CA VAL A 96 -12.11 9.28 14.67
C VAL A 96 -11.78 9.85 13.29
N LYS A 97 -10.87 9.19 12.57
CA LYS A 97 -10.53 9.57 11.20
C LYS A 97 -11.59 9.06 10.23
N ARG A 98 -12.24 9.97 9.50
CA ARG A 98 -13.23 9.61 8.48
C ARG A 98 -12.62 9.62 7.09
N LEU A 99 -12.82 8.54 6.34
CA LEU A 99 -12.42 8.41 4.94
C LEU A 99 -13.64 8.02 4.09
N HIS A 100 -13.64 8.44 2.82
CA HIS A 100 -14.65 8.04 1.85
C HIS A 100 -14.00 7.38 0.63
N TRP A 101 -14.41 6.16 0.31
CA TRP A 101 -13.98 5.41 -0.87
C TRP A 101 -15.22 5.00 -1.68
N GLY A 102 -15.56 5.79 -2.70
CA GLY A 102 -16.73 5.50 -3.54
C GLY A 102 -16.50 4.30 -4.45
N PHE A 103 -17.32 3.25 -4.31
CA PHE A 103 -17.37 2.12 -5.23
C PHE A 103 -18.77 1.93 -5.82
N PRO A 104 -18.88 1.55 -7.11
CA PRO A 104 -20.18 1.21 -7.71
C PRO A 104 -20.83 0.06 -6.94
N ASP A 105 -22.15 0.01 -6.94
CA ASP A 105 -22.88 -1.07 -6.28
C ASP A 105 -22.98 -2.29 -7.21
N PRO A 106 -22.26 -3.39 -6.95
CA PRO A 106 -22.29 -4.55 -7.84
C PRO A 106 -23.67 -5.23 -7.84
N ALA A 107 -24.51 -5.02 -6.82
CA ALA A 107 -25.87 -5.56 -6.78
C ALA A 107 -26.82 -4.88 -7.78
N ARG A 108 -26.45 -3.72 -8.33
CA ARG A 108 -27.20 -3.03 -9.39
C ARG A 108 -26.77 -3.42 -10.80
N ALA A 109 -25.76 -4.28 -10.94
CA ALA A 109 -25.35 -4.78 -12.24
C ALA A 109 -26.49 -5.58 -12.89
N THR A 110 -26.66 -5.40 -14.19
CA THR A 110 -27.68 -6.07 -15.00
C THR A 110 -26.99 -6.88 -16.10
N GLY A 111 -27.58 -8.01 -16.49
CA GLY A 111 -27.04 -8.87 -17.53
C GLY A 111 -27.21 -10.34 -17.16
N THR A 112 -26.41 -11.18 -17.79
CA THR A 112 -26.24 -12.59 -17.43
C THR A 112 -25.60 -12.73 -16.05
N GLU A 113 -25.75 -13.91 -15.42
CA GLU A 113 -25.13 -14.17 -14.11
C GLU A 113 -23.61 -14.00 -14.13
N ALA A 114 -22.97 -14.40 -15.24
CA ALA A 114 -21.53 -14.23 -15.45
C ALA A 114 -21.13 -12.75 -15.47
N GLU A 115 -21.84 -11.90 -16.22
CA GLU A 115 -21.56 -10.46 -16.28
C GLU A 115 -21.78 -9.78 -14.92
N VAL A 116 -22.79 -10.21 -14.17
CA VAL A 116 -23.04 -9.71 -12.81
C VAL A 116 -21.88 -10.11 -11.89
N LEU A 117 -21.46 -11.38 -11.90
CA LEU A 117 -20.32 -11.85 -11.11
C LEU A 117 -19.02 -11.13 -11.48
N ASP A 118 -18.79 -10.83 -12.76
CA ASP A 118 -17.65 -10.03 -13.19
C ASP A 118 -17.66 -8.62 -12.57
N LYS A 119 -18.83 -7.99 -12.44
CA LYS A 119 -18.95 -6.73 -11.68
C LYS A 119 -18.68 -6.88 -10.20
N PHE A 120 -19.04 -8.01 -9.59
CA PHE A 120 -18.64 -8.31 -8.22
C PHE A 120 -17.12 -8.48 -8.09
N ARG A 121 -16.45 -9.15 -9.05
CA ARG A 121 -15.00 -9.32 -9.09
C ARG A 121 -14.26 -7.99 -9.26
N GLU A 122 -14.69 -7.16 -10.22
CA GLU A 122 -14.13 -5.82 -10.43
C GLU A 122 -14.17 -4.98 -9.14
N VAL A 123 -15.32 -4.97 -8.45
CA VAL A 123 -15.49 -4.22 -7.19
C VAL A 123 -14.70 -4.85 -6.04
N ARG A 124 -14.66 -6.19 -5.96
CA ARG A 124 -13.86 -6.93 -4.97
C ARG A 124 -12.39 -6.52 -5.08
N ASP A 125 -11.85 -6.54 -6.29
CA ASP A 125 -10.43 -6.29 -6.54
C ASP A 125 -10.08 -4.82 -6.27
N ALA A 126 -10.93 -3.89 -6.72
CA ALA A 126 -10.76 -2.46 -6.42
C ALA A 126 -10.81 -2.16 -4.90
N ILE A 127 -11.68 -2.83 -4.15
CA ILE A 127 -11.70 -2.73 -2.68
C ILE A 127 -10.44 -3.34 -2.08
N GLY A 128 -10.00 -4.50 -2.57
CA GLY A 128 -8.79 -5.19 -2.11
C GLY A 128 -7.55 -4.31 -2.26
N ASP A 129 -7.38 -3.70 -3.43
CA ASP A 129 -6.28 -2.77 -3.71
C ASP A 129 -6.32 -1.55 -2.80
N ARG A 130 -7.51 -0.98 -2.59
CA ARG A 130 -7.67 0.19 -1.72
C ARG A 130 -7.37 -0.13 -0.26
N VAL A 131 -7.85 -1.27 0.24
CA VAL A 131 -7.56 -1.76 1.59
C VAL A 131 -6.08 -2.04 1.76
N ARG A 132 -5.42 -2.66 0.77
CA ARG A 132 -3.97 -2.92 0.79
C ARG A 132 -3.17 -1.63 0.93
N ALA A 133 -3.43 -0.65 0.07
CA ALA A 133 -2.78 0.65 0.12
C ALA A 133 -3.01 1.35 1.48
N PHE A 134 -4.25 1.35 1.97
CA PHE A 134 -4.58 1.94 3.27
C PHE A 134 -3.84 1.28 4.43
N LEU A 135 -3.79 -0.05 4.48
CA LEU A 135 -3.08 -0.77 5.52
C LEU A 135 -1.56 -0.59 5.40
N GLN A 136 -1.02 -0.44 4.18
CA GLN A 136 0.38 -0.07 3.98
C GLN A 136 0.67 1.35 4.50
N ASP A 137 -0.20 2.31 4.25
CA ASP A 137 0.01 3.68 4.72
C ASP A 137 -0.13 3.79 6.25
N GLU A 138 -1.12 3.11 6.84
CA GLU A 138 -1.46 3.27 8.26
C GLU A 138 -0.79 2.25 9.19
N LEU A 139 -0.54 1.03 8.72
CA LEU A 139 0.13 -0.04 9.47
C LEU A 139 1.51 -0.40 8.91
N GLY A 140 1.70 -0.19 7.61
CA GLY A 140 2.97 -0.33 6.90
C GLY A 140 3.85 0.92 7.01
N ARG A 141 3.52 1.84 7.93
CA ARG A 141 4.54 2.53 8.74
C ARG A 141 5.37 1.49 9.53
N GLY A 142 6.04 0.58 8.83
CA GLY A 142 7.36 0.13 9.25
C GLY A 142 8.14 1.39 9.54
N LYS A 143 8.75 1.44 10.74
CA LYS A 143 9.41 2.61 11.35
C LYS A 143 9.49 3.79 10.39
N VAL A 144 8.70 4.85 10.60
CA VAL A 144 9.00 6.14 9.96
C VAL A 144 10.39 6.51 10.46
N VAL A 145 11.39 6.17 9.66
CA VAL A 145 12.76 6.52 9.91
C VAL A 145 12.89 7.93 9.39
N ASN A 146 13.36 8.82 10.26
CA ASN A 146 13.85 10.13 9.85
C ASN A 146 15.37 9.95 9.66
N PRO A 147 15.83 9.53 8.46
CA PRO A 147 17.26 9.37 8.26
C PRO A 147 17.93 10.74 8.27
N THR A 148 19.17 10.77 8.73
CA THR A 148 20.04 11.91 8.47
C THR A 148 20.52 11.82 7.03
N VAL A 149 20.24 12.86 6.24
CA VAL A 149 20.68 12.93 4.85
C VAL A 149 21.91 13.82 4.77
N HIS A 150 22.97 13.33 4.13
CA HIS A 150 24.20 14.08 3.91
C HIS A 150 24.80 13.73 2.54
N PHE A 151 25.78 14.53 2.10
CA PHE A 151 26.54 14.21 0.90
C PHE A 151 27.47 13.04 1.17
N ALA A 152 27.47 12.06 0.28
CA ALA A 152 28.32 10.88 0.40
C ALA A 152 29.80 11.26 0.56
N VAL A 153 30.49 10.53 1.43
CA VAL A 153 31.93 10.57 1.64
C VAL A 153 32.55 9.21 1.28
N LYS A 154 33.89 9.13 1.27
CA LYS A 154 34.59 7.90 0.90
C LYS A 154 34.21 6.70 1.78
N ASP A 155 33.93 6.95 3.05
CA ASP A 155 33.57 5.90 4.01
C ASP A 155 32.19 5.28 3.72
N ASP A 156 31.33 5.95 2.94
CA ASP A 156 30.01 5.42 2.55
C ASP A 156 30.08 4.43 1.38
N LEU A 157 31.19 4.43 0.62
CA LEU A 157 31.31 3.65 -0.63
C LEU A 157 31.07 2.14 -0.47
N PRO A 158 31.54 1.46 0.60
CA PRO A 158 31.22 0.06 0.82
C PRO A 158 29.71 -0.19 0.93
N SER A 159 28.98 0.70 1.60
CA SER A 159 27.54 0.60 1.77
C SER A 159 26.78 0.94 0.49
N ILE A 160 27.21 1.97 -0.24
CA ILE A 160 26.65 2.34 -1.55
C ILE A 160 26.79 1.17 -2.53
N LEU A 161 27.98 0.57 -2.59
CA LEU A 161 28.27 -0.59 -3.43
C LEU A 161 27.39 -1.79 -3.07
N ALA A 162 27.28 -2.10 -1.78
CA ALA A 162 26.44 -3.20 -1.30
C ALA A 162 24.98 -2.98 -1.69
N ILE A 163 24.44 -1.78 -1.49
CA ILE A 163 23.05 -1.42 -1.84
C ILE A 163 22.82 -1.48 -3.35
N TYR A 164 23.79 -1.02 -4.16
CA TYR A 164 23.67 -1.06 -5.61
C TYR A 164 23.61 -2.52 -6.10
N ASN A 165 24.51 -3.36 -5.61
CA ASN A 165 24.54 -4.78 -5.95
C ASN A 165 23.28 -5.53 -5.52
N GLN A 166 22.64 -5.14 -4.40
CA GLN A 166 21.32 -5.66 -4.05
C GLN A 166 20.27 -5.32 -5.12
N GLY A 167 20.28 -4.10 -5.67
CA GLY A 167 19.37 -3.71 -6.76
C GLY A 167 19.57 -4.56 -8.04
N ILE A 168 20.83 -4.84 -8.38
CA ILE A 168 21.20 -5.71 -9.51
C ILE A 168 20.72 -7.15 -9.28
N GLU A 169 21.02 -7.71 -8.10
CA GLU A 169 20.63 -9.07 -7.71
C GLU A 169 19.10 -9.24 -7.70
N ASP A 170 18.40 -8.26 -7.11
CA ASP A 170 16.94 -8.29 -6.96
C ASP A 170 16.22 -7.97 -8.29
N ARG A 171 16.94 -7.50 -9.31
CA ARG A 171 16.40 -7.01 -10.60
C ARG A 171 15.39 -5.88 -10.42
N ILE A 172 15.70 -4.96 -9.49
CA ILE A 172 14.85 -3.82 -9.15
C ILE A 172 15.66 -2.53 -9.37
N ALA A 173 15.05 -1.56 -10.05
CA ALA A 173 15.57 -0.21 -10.25
C ALA A 173 16.85 -0.08 -11.13
N THR A 174 17.32 -1.17 -11.75
CA THR A 174 18.46 -1.14 -12.68
C THR A 174 18.35 -2.17 -13.81
N LEU A 175 18.96 -1.87 -14.96
CA LEU A 175 19.13 -2.77 -16.10
C LEU A 175 20.50 -3.46 -16.11
N GLU A 176 21.37 -3.12 -15.15
CA GLU A 176 22.67 -3.74 -14.97
C GLU A 176 22.53 -5.23 -14.69
N GLN A 177 23.47 -6.03 -15.20
CA GLN A 177 23.45 -7.49 -15.05
C GLN A 177 24.55 -8.00 -14.14
N ASP A 178 25.70 -7.31 -14.13
CA ASP A 178 26.89 -7.74 -13.42
C ASP A 178 27.10 -6.94 -12.13
N PRO A 179 27.38 -7.60 -10.99
CA PRO A 179 27.76 -6.94 -9.76
C PRO A 179 28.95 -6.01 -9.96
N LYS A 180 28.91 -4.86 -9.30
CA LYS A 180 30.01 -3.89 -9.28
C LYS A 180 31.01 -4.24 -8.18
N ASP A 181 32.25 -3.84 -8.39
CA ASP A 181 33.33 -3.98 -7.43
C ASP A 181 33.76 -2.63 -6.84
N THR A 182 34.76 -2.66 -5.95
CA THR A 182 35.30 -1.47 -5.30
C THR A 182 35.93 -0.50 -6.30
N ALA A 183 36.65 -1.00 -7.30
CA ALA A 183 37.29 -0.16 -8.31
C ALA A 183 36.25 0.63 -9.12
N TYR A 184 35.15 -0.02 -9.50
CA TYR A 184 34.03 0.62 -10.19
C TYR A 184 33.42 1.73 -9.33
N ILE A 185 33.10 1.45 -8.05
CA ILE A 185 32.38 2.44 -7.24
C ILE A 185 33.25 3.65 -6.88
N GLU A 186 34.57 3.46 -6.72
CA GLU A 186 35.50 4.57 -6.51
C GLU A 186 35.58 5.48 -7.74
N ASP A 187 35.75 4.91 -8.95
CA ASP A 187 35.74 5.68 -10.19
C ASP A 187 34.40 6.38 -10.44
N TRP A 188 33.29 5.68 -10.19
CA TRP A 188 31.94 6.24 -10.24
C TRP A 188 31.82 7.43 -9.29
N PHE A 189 32.23 7.31 -8.03
CA PHE A 189 32.15 8.41 -7.05
C PHE A 189 33.00 9.62 -7.44
N HIS A 190 34.20 9.39 -7.99
CA HIS A 190 35.06 10.48 -8.48
C HIS A 190 34.43 11.30 -9.62
N LYS A 191 33.53 10.70 -10.41
CA LYS A 191 32.78 11.39 -11.47
C LYS A 191 31.59 12.21 -10.92
N HIS A 192 31.11 11.90 -9.71
CA HIS A 192 29.95 12.54 -9.07
C HIS A 192 30.33 13.79 -8.28
N THR A 193 30.57 14.89 -9.00
CA THR A 193 31.01 16.16 -8.43
C THR A 193 30.07 17.33 -8.74
N GLY A 194 30.27 18.45 -8.05
CA GLY A 194 29.49 19.67 -8.29
C GLY A 194 28.00 19.50 -7.99
N ARG A 195 27.16 19.67 -9.03
CA ARG A 195 25.70 19.52 -8.91
C ARG A 195 25.20 18.07 -8.97
N TYR A 196 26.08 17.13 -9.27
CA TYR A 196 25.79 15.70 -9.44
C TYR A 196 26.34 14.89 -8.28
N ARG A 197 26.40 15.48 -7.08
CA ARG A 197 26.90 14.79 -5.90
C ARG A 197 25.87 13.76 -5.43
N VAL A 198 26.39 12.67 -4.88
CA VAL A 198 25.60 11.60 -4.29
C VAL A 198 25.17 12.00 -2.88
N PHE A 199 23.93 11.68 -2.54
CA PHE A 199 23.37 11.80 -1.19
C PHE A 199 23.23 10.42 -0.58
N VAL A 200 23.49 10.33 0.72
CA VAL A 200 23.32 9.14 1.53
C VAL A 200 22.28 9.42 2.61
N ALA A 201 21.41 8.45 2.85
CA ALA A 201 20.49 8.42 3.97
C ALA A 201 21.04 7.46 5.04
N GLU A 202 21.28 7.97 6.24
CA GLU A 202 21.82 7.22 7.37
C GLU A 202 20.79 7.09 8.50
N HIS A 203 20.71 5.92 9.11
CA HIS A 203 19.96 5.70 10.33
C HIS A 203 20.75 4.82 11.31
N GLY A 204 21.04 5.35 12.50
CA GLY A 204 21.74 4.58 13.53
C GLY A 204 23.12 4.10 13.11
N HIS A 205 23.87 4.91 12.36
CA HIS A 205 25.19 4.59 11.78
C HIS A 205 25.18 3.57 10.64
N GLU A 206 24.00 3.18 10.15
CA GLU A 206 23.85 2.37 8.95
C GLU A 206 23.40 3.25 7.79
N VAL A 207 24.07 3.14 6.65
CA VAL A 207 23.58 3.72 5.40
C VAL A 207 22.41 2.87 4.91
N ILE A 208 21.21 3.45 4.89
CA ILE A 208 19.97 2.75 4.54
C ILE A 208 19.55 3.00 3.09
N GLY A 209 20.19 3.93 2.40
CA GLY A 209 19.92 4.25 1.01
C GLY A 209 20.81 5.37 0.49
N TRP A 210 20.81 5.54 -0.82
CA TRP A 210 21.51 6.62 -1.49
C TRP A 210 20.72 7.11 -2.71
N ALA A 211 20.99 8.34 -3.12
CA ALA A 211 20.42 8.94 -4.31
C ALA A 211 21.46 9.75 -5.07
N ASP A 212 21.39 9.75 -6.39
CA ASP A 212 22.26 10.53 -7.26
C ASP A 212 21.49 11.24 -8.36
N LEU A 213 22.17 12.17 -9.01
CA LEU A 213 21.65 12.88 -10.17
C LEU A 213 22.70 12.84 -11.26
N HIS A 214 22.31 12.45 -12.46
CA HIS A 214 23.19 12.40 -13.63
C HIS A 214 22.63 13.23 -14.79
N PRO A 215 23.45 13.68 -15.75
CA PRO A 215 22.95 14.24 -16.99
C PRO A 215 22.13 13.21 -17.77
N TYR A 216 20.90 13.54 -18.15
CA TYR A 216 20.06 12.65 -18.97
C TYR A 216 20.66 12.41 -20.37
N SER A 217 21.30 13.43 -20.95
CA SER A 217 21.92 13.33 -22.27
C SER A 217 23.07 14.35 -22.41
N HIS A 218 24.07 14.00 -23.22
CA HIS A 218 25.14 14.92 -23.61
C HIS A 218 24.70 15.94 -24.69
N ARG A 219 23.51 15.78 -25.28
CA ARG A 219 23.00 16.73 -26.28
C ARG A 219 22.60 18.04 -25.61
N CYS A 220 23.04 19.17 -26.16
CA CYS A 220 22.78 20.50 -25.59
C CYS A 220 21.30 20.83 -25.37
N ALA A 221 20.39 20.24 -26.16
CA ALA A 221 18.94 20.39 -25.99
C ALA A 221 18.41 19.91 -24.63
N TYR A 222 19.15 19.03 -23.94
CA TYR A 222 18.81 18.54 -22.61
C TYR A 222 19.65 19.20 -21.51
N ALA A 223 20.30 20.33 -21.80
CA ALA A 223 21.03 21.09 -20.80
C ALA A 223 20.10 21.46 -19.62
N GLY A 224 20.40 20.91 -18.44
CA GLY A 224 19.60 21.13 -17.23
C GLY A 224 18.59 20.02 -16.92
N VAL A 225 18.41 19.04 -17.80
CA VAL A 225 17.63 17.82 -17.52
C VAL A 225 18.56 16.77 -16.92
N GLY A 226 18.15 16.20 -15.80
CA GLY A 226 18.89 15.13 -15.12
C GLY A 226 18.01 13.91 -14.85
N GLU A 227 18.67 12.79 -14.64
CA GLU A 227 18.08 11.53 -14.21
C GLU A 227 18.43 11.26 -12.75
N LEU A 228 17.42 10.96 -11.95
CA LEU A 228 17.53 10.70 -10.52
C LEU A 228 17.48 9.19 -10.29
N SER A 229 18.52 8.63 -9.68
CA SER A 229 18.47 7.25 -9.18
C SER A 229 18.34 7.26 -7.67
N ILE A 230 17.53 6.34 -7.15
CA ILE A 230 17.35 6.14 -5.71
C ILE A 230 17.42 4.65 -5.43
N TYR A 231 18.34 4.27 -4.56
CA TYR A 231 18.46 2.90 -4.08
C TYR A 231 18.29 2.85 -2.57
N ILE A 232 17.48 1.92 -2.11
CA ILE A 232 17.22 1.68 -0.69
C ILE A 232 17.76 0.30 -0.34
N HIS A 233 18.41 0.15 0.81
CA HIS A 233 18.88 -1.14 1.30
C HIS A 233 17.71 -2.11 1.48
N ARG A 234 17.88 -3.39 1.12
CA ARG A 234 16.77 -4.37 1.03
C ARG A 234 15.96 -4.51 2.32
N ALA A 235 16.60 -4.45 3.48
CA ALA A 235 15.94 -4.54 4.78
C ALA A 235 15.04 -3.33 5.11
N TRP A 236 15.23 -2.23 4.39
CA TRP A 236 14.52 -0.96 4.58
C TRP A 236 13.53 -0.67 3.45
N ARG A 237 13.39 -1.57 2.48
CA ARG A 237 12.33 -1.52 1.47
C ARG A 237 11.03 -2.02 2.10
N VAL A 238 9.91 -1.40 1.74
CA VAL A 238 8.59 -1.93 2.12
C VAL A 238 8.45 -3.31 1.47
N ASP A 239 8.14 -4.30 2.30
CA ASP A 239 8.04 -5.68 1.85
C ASP A 239 6.95 -5.80 0.76
N ARG A 240 7.39 -6.08 -0.48
CA ARG A 240 6.49 -6.41 -1.59
C ARG A 240 5.94 -7.84 -1.47
N ALA A 241 6.16 -8.55 -0.35
CA ALA A 241 5.56 -9.87 -0.09
C ALA A 241 4.02 -9.89 -0.22
N TRP A 242 3.36 -8.73 -0.28
CA TRP A 242 1.94 -8.61 -0.63
C TRP A 242 1.61 -8.97 -2.09
N ASP A 243 2.56 -8.90 -3.03
CA ASP A 243 2.31 -9.18 -4.46
C ASP A 243 2.51 -10.66 -4.84
N LYS A 244 3.10 -11.49 -3.95
CA LYS A 244 3.53 -12.86 -4.30
C LYS A 244 2.53 -13.98 -3.97
N HIS A 245 1.33 -13.68 -3.47
CA HIS A 245 0.30 -14.71 -3.20
C HIS A 245 -0.85 -14.76 -4.22
N SER A 246 -0.80 -13.99 -5.31
CA SER A 246 -1.76 -14.08 -6.41
C SER A 246 -1.14 -14.70 -7.67
N SER A 247 -0.59 -15.91 -7.55
CA SER A 247 -0.33 -16.82 -8.69
C SER A 247 0.33 -18.12 -8.22
N ALA A 248 -0.42 -18.94 -7.48
CA ALA A 248 -0.14 -20.37 -7.36
C ALA A 248 -1.40 -21.12 -6.91
N ASN A 249 -2.30 -21.38 -7.87
CA ASN A 249 -2.99 -22.65 -8.11
C ASN A 249 -4.05 -22.47 -9.19
#